data_AF-A0A7W4YFZ2-F1
#
_entry.id   AF-A0A7W4YFZ2-F1
#
_cell.length_a   1.000
_cell.length_b   1.000
_cell.length_c   1.000
_cell.angle_alpha   90.00
_cell.angle_beta   90.00
_cell.angle_gamma   90.00
#
_symmetry.space_group_name_H-M   'P 1'
#
loop_
_entity.id
_entity.type
_entity.pdbx_description
1 polymer ?
#
loop_
_entity_poly.entity_id
_entity_poly.type
_entity_poly.pdbx_seq_one_letter_code
_entity_poly.pdbx_strand_id
1 'polypeptide(L)'
;MPDQNADRRAELIAAALVGELTEAEAAEFERMRASDPTIDAELVQLQGLTGNISGLPDWMEASPSEELRERVLGIAAADRGGSGASGAGTGTGAGAGASGAHESGTDESGTDEPGAHESGTDEARTADASAVGTPVGSGPSEATRRGREAGAGTVSDPEDTRIPGQQDARITPLRRSRFGGGLLLGVAAAGLVIGAVGDFHLPRADTPPPVGGPGTLGAVEAVNFQGEPSGVEIDGSVVAHTWGTETLLTVTGLPSGEFYSVVVDDEAGEEVGSGTFLGSEVEINCAVNAAALREEVTSVEIRAESGDVVASAALPRVEG
;
A
#
# COMPACT_ATOMS: atom_id res chain seq x y z
N MET A 1 12.41 -9.75 32.82
CA MET A 1 12.97 -10.60 31.75
C MET A 1 11.88 -11.56 31.33
N PRO A 2 11.69 -11.81 30.02
CA PRO A 2 10.85 -12.90 29.55
C PRO A 2 11.50 -14.25 29.93
N ASP A 3 10.73 -15.35 29.83
CA ASP A 3 11.28 -16.69 30.00
C ASP A 3 11.90 -17.15 28.69
N GLN A 4 13.24 -17.18 28.65
CA GLN A 4 14.02 -17.57 27.48
C GLN A 4 13.66 -18.96 26.93
N ASN A 5 13.09 -19.85 27.77
CA ASN A 5 12.61 -21.15 27.31
C ASN A 5 11.26 -21.04 26.58
N ALA A 6 10.38 -20.15 27.01
CA ALA A 6 9.11 -19.87 26.34
C ALA A 6 9.35 -19.13 25.02
N ASP A 7 10.28 -18.17 25.00
CA ASP A 7 10.70 -17.45 23.79
C ASP A 7 11.27 -18.43 22.74
N ARG A 8 12.24 -19.28 23.13
CA ARG A 8 12.85 -20.29 22.25
C ARG A 8 11.85 -21.38 21.81
N ARG A 9 10.87 -21.73 22.65
CA ARG A 9 9.77 -22.63 22.27
C ARG A 9 8.89 -22.00 21.18
N ALA A 10 8.52 -20.73 21.32
CA ALA A 10 7.73 -20.01 20.31
C ALA A 10 8.49 -19.86 18.98
N GLU A 11 9.78 -19.54 19.04
CA GLU A 11 10.69 -19.45 17.88
C GLU A 11 10.74 -20.77 17.09
N LEU A 12 11.00 -21.90 17.76
CA LEU A 12 11.06 -23.21 17.11
C LEU A 12 9.69 -23.66 16.56
N ILE A 13 8.58 -23.33 17.24
CA ILE A 13 7.22 -23.58 16.72
C ILE A 13 6.96 -22.75 15.45
N ALA A 14 7.36 -21.48 15.43
CA ALA A 14 7.20 -20.63 14.25
C ALA A 14 8.00 -21.16 13.06
N ALA A 15 9.30 -21.46 13.24
CA ALA A 15 10.14 -22.06 12.20
C ALA A 15 9.62 -23.43 11.72
N ALA A 16 9.04 -24.24 12.60
CA ALA A 16 8.40 -25.51 12.24
C ALA A 16 7.14 -25.34 11.38
N LEU A 17 6.40 -24.24 11.54
CA LEU A 17 5.17 -23.95 10.79
C LEU A 17 5.45 -23.49 9.36
N VAL A 18 6.53 -22.75 9.13
CA VAL A 18 6.98 -22.33 7.78
C VAL A 18 7.90 -23.35 7.10
N GLY A 19 8.49 -24.28 7.86
CA GLY A 19 9.39 -25.31 7.35
C GLY A 19 10.87 -24.91 7.28
N GLU A 20 11.26 -23.89 8.04
CA GLU A 20 12.59 -23.24 7.96
C GLU A 20 13.56 -23.66 9.08
N LEU A 21 13.22 -24.69 9.86
CA LEU A 21 14.11 -25.27 10.88
C LEU A 21 15.42 -25.78 10.26
N THR A 22 16.57 -25.35 10.79
CA THR A 22 17.86 -25.98 10.48
C THR A 22 17.96 -27.39 11.08
N GLU A 23 18.91 -28.22 10.63
CA GLU A 23 19.10 -29.59 11.16
C GLU A 23 19.32 -29.63 12.68
N ALA A 24 20.07 -28.65 13.22
CA ALA A 24 20.34 -28.52 14.64
C ALA A 24 19.07 -28.18 15.44
N GLU A 25 18.20 -27.37 14.85
CA GLU A 25 16.96 -26.87 15.45
C GLU A 25 15.83 -27.88 15.34
N ALA A 26 15.76 -28.65 14.25
CA ALA A 26 14.92 -29.84 14.19
C ALA A 26 15.30 -30.86 15.28
N ALA A 27 16.60 -31.07 15.50
CA ALA A 27 17.10 -31.92 16.59
C ALA A 27 16.94 -31.29 18.00
N GLU A 28 16.71 -29.98 18.11
CA GLU A 28 16.35 -29.29 19.36
C GLU A 28 14.86 -29.38 19.64
N PHE A 29 14.05 -29.09 18.63
CA PHE A 29 12.60 -29.13 18.68
C PHE A 29 12.07 -30.54 18.94
N GLU A 30 12.67 -31.58 18.34
CA GLU A 30 12.28 -32.97 18.62
C GLU A 30 12.59 -33.37 20.08
N ARG A 31 13.71 -32.91 20.65
CA ARG A 31 13.99 -33.09 22.09
C ARG A 31 12.98 -32.34 22.95
N MET A 32 12.57 -31.14 22.53
CA MET A 32 11.58 -30.33 23.24
C MET A 32 10.20 -31.01 23.21
N ARG A 33 9.69 -31.41 22.03
CA ARG A 33 8.45 -32.18 21.83
C ARG A 33 8.41 -33.48 22.64
N ALA A 34 9.54 -34.21 22.69
CA ALA A 34 9.66 -35.43 23.49
C ALA A 34 9.61 -35.18 25.02
N SER A 35 9.81 -33.94 25.47
CA SER A 35 9.71 -33.53 26.87
C SER A 35 8.39 -32.80 27.21
N ASP A 36 7.80 -32.10 26.25
CA ASP A 36 6.56 -31.33 26.39
C ASP A 36 5.58 -31.66 25.23
N PRO A 37 4.60 -32.57 25.45
CA PRO A 37 3.61 -32.91 24.44
C PRO A 37 2.55 -31.82 24.20
N THR A 38 2.57 -30.68 24.92
CA THR A 38 1.68 -29.55 24.60
C THR A 38 2.07 -28.87 23.29
N ILE A 39 3.35 -28.96 22.90
CA ILE A 39 3.88 -28.43 21.63
C ILE A 39 3.15 -29.06 20.43
N ASP A 40 2.82 -30.36 20.49
CA ASP A 40 2.06 -31.03 19.42
C ASP A 40 0.62 -30.53 19.32
N ALA A 41 -0.02 -30.21 20.45
CA ALA A 41 -1.36 -29.63 20.46
C ALA A 41 -1.37 -28.19 19.92
N GLU A 42 -0.32 -27.42 20.19
CA GLU A 42 -0.13 -26.06 19.70
C GLU A 42 0.20 -26.03 18.21
N LEU A 43 1.09 -26.91 17.74
CA LEU A 43 1.35 -27.13 16.31
C LEU A 43 0.06 -27.46 15.55
N VAL A 44 -0.76 -28.40 16.04
CA VAL A 44 -2.05 -28.74 15.40
C VAL A 44 -3.01 -27.56 15.38
N GLN A 45 -3.04 -26.74 16.43
CA GLN A 45 -3.87 -25.53 16.45
C GLN A 45 -3.40 -24.49 15.43
N LEU A 46 -2.09 -24.20 15.39
CA LEU A 46 -1.51 -23.18 14.51
C LEU A 46 -1.50 -23.64 13.04
N GLN A 47 -1.22 -24.91 12.75
CA GLN A 47 -1.42 -25.51 11.42
C GLN A 47 -2.88 -25.41 10.97
N GLY A 48 -3.82 -25.55 11.91
CA GLY A 48 -5.25 -25.33 11.65
C GLY A 48 -5.59 -23.88 11.26
N LEU A 49 -4.87 -22.89 11.79
CA LEU A 49 -5.00 -21.48 11.38
C LEU A 49 -4.34 -21.22 10.03
N THR A 50 -3.07 -21.60 9.87
CA THR A 50 -2.32 -21.42 8.61
C THR A 50 -2.98 -22.15 7.44
N GLY A 51 -3.53 -23.35 7.67
CA GLY A 51 -4.25 -24.12 6.64
C GLY A 51 -5.52 -23.43 6.12
N ASN A 52 -6.16 -22.53 6.88
CA ASN A 52 -7.24 -21.70 6.37
C ASN A 52 -6.73 -20.60 5.41
N ILE A 53 -5.49 -20.13 5.62
CA ILE A 53 -4.81 -19.16 4.75
C ILE A 53 -4.30 -19.87 3.49
N SER A 54 -3.74 -21.08 3.60
CA SER A 54 -3.36 -21.94 2.46
C SER A 54 -4.54 -22.42 1.60
N GLY A 55 -5.78 -22.17 2.03
CA GLY A 55 -6.99 -22.36 1.23
C GLY A 55 -7.38 -21.15 0.36
N LEU A 56 -6.68 -20.02 0.50
CA LEU A 56 -6.74 -18.88 -0.40
C LEU A 56 -5.90 -19.16 -1.66
N PRO A 57 -6.15 -18.48 -2.79
CA PRO A 57 -5.20 -18.50 -3.91
C PRO A 57 -3.84 -17.94 -3.48
N ASP A 58 -2.77 -18.47 -4.06
CA ASP A 58 -1.41 -17.92 -3.90
C ASP A 58 -1.37 -16.42 -4.24
N TRP A 59 -0.37 -15.70 -3.72
CA TRP A 59 -0.13 -14.31 -4.09
C TRP A 59 0.20 -14.21 -5.59
N MET A 60 -0.79 -13.80 -6.38
CA MET A 60 -0.65 -13.64 -7.83
C MET A 60 -0.11 -12.26 -8.16
N GLU A 61 1.14 -12.21 -8.60
CA GLU A 61 1.78 -11.00 -9.14
C GLU A 61 1.16 -10.65 -10.51
N ALA A 62 -0.01 -10.01 -10.48
CA ALA A 62 -0.90 -9.83 -11.61
C ALA A 62 -0.77 -8.43 -12.24
N SER A 63 -0.17 -8.36 -13.43
CA SER A 63 -0.08 -7.11 -14.21
C SER A 63 -1.46 -6.47 -14.43
N PRO A 64 -1.69 -5.22 -13.96
CA PRO A 64 -2.97 -4.52 -14.16
C PRO A 64 -3.27 -4.29 -15.65
N SER A 65 -4.56 -4.40 -16.02
CA SER A 65 -4.99 -4.19 -17.40
C SER A 65 -4.79 -2.75 -17.86
N GLU A 66 -4.65 -2.56 -19.18
CA GLU A 66 -4.46 -1.24 -19.78
C GLU A 66 -5.69 -0.36 -19.53
N GLU A 67 -6.90 -0.92 -19.65
CA GLU A 67 -8.17 -0.26 -19.31
C GLU A 67 -8.21 0.21 -17.85
N LEU A 68 -7.73 -0.60 -16.89
CA LEU A 68 -7.69 -0.19 -15.48
C LEU A 68 -6.70 0.97 -15.27
N ARG A 69 -5.55 0.92 -15.96
CA ARG A 69 -4.54 1.99 -15.95
C ARG A 69 -5.08 3.29 -16.53
N GLU A 70 -5.73 3.22 -17.69
CA GLU A 70 -6.41 4.35 -18.33
C GLU A 70 -7.51 4.94 -17.46
N ARG A 71 -8.29 4.09 -16.77
CA ARG A 71 -9.34 4.53 -15.84
C ARG A 71 -8.78 5.23 -14.59
N VAL A 72 -7.68 4.73 -14.01
CA VAL A 72 -7.02 5.38 -12.87
C VAL A 72 -6.40 6.72 -13.28
N LEU A 73 -5.70 6.77 -14.42
CA LEU A 73 -5.18 8.03 -14.99
C LEU A 73 -6.31 9.00 -15.36
N GLY A 74 -7.46 8.47 -15.80
CA GLY A 74 -8.66 9.22 -16.15
C GLY A 74 -9.34 9.90 -14.96
N ILE A 75 -9.30 9.32 -13.76
CA ILE A 75 -9.77 9.96 -12.52
C ILE A 75 -8.95 11.22 -12.25
N ALA A 76 -7.62 11.08 -12.15
CA ALA A 76 -6.72 12.21 -11.91
C ALA A 76 -6.78 13.29 -13.02
N ALA A 77 -7.17 12.92 -14.25
CA ALA A 77 -7.40 13.87 -15.34
C ALA A 77 -8.78 14.55 -15.28
N ALA A 78 -9.81 13.89 -14.73
CA ALA A 78 -11.14 14.47 -14.55
C ALA A 78 -11.14 15.56 -13.48
N ASP A 79 -10.45 15.32 -12.36
CA ASP A 79 -10.34 16.29 -11.26
C ASP A 79 -9.68 17.60 -11.72
N ARG A 80 -8.54 17.50 -12.45
CA ARG A 80 -7.89 18.64 -13.12
C ARG A 80 -8.73 19.30 -14.22
N GLY A 81 -9.74 18.61 -14.75
CA GLY A 81 -10.61 19.10 -15.82
C GLY A 81 -11.79 19.96 -15.35
N GLY A 82 -12.19 19.85 -14.07
CA GLY A 82 -13.39 20.51 -13.54
C GLY A 82 -13.35 22.05 -13.60
N SER A 83 -12.19 22.65 -13.35
CA SER A 83 -12.04 24.10 -13.17
C SER A 83 -11.97 24.91 -14.46
N GLY A 84 -12.00 24.28 -15.64
CA GLY A 84 -11.67 24.94 -16.93
C GLY A 84 -12.83 25.48 -17.78
N ALA A 85 -14.10 25.25 -17.40
CA ALA A 85 -15.21 25.24 -18.37
C ALA A 85 -16.28 26.35 -18.25
N SER A 86 -15.93 27.55 -17.75
CA SER A 86 -16.84 28.72 -17.79
C SER A 86 -16.08 30.04 -17.91
N GLY A 87 -15.91 30.56 -19.14
CA GLY A 87 -15.18 31.82 -19.34
C GLY A 87 -14.90 32.32 -20.77
N ALA A 88 -15.44 31.71 -21.82
CA ALA A 88 -15.11 32.07 -23.22
C ALA A 88 -16.19 32.94 -23.92
N GLY A 89 -16.60 34.04 -23.29
CA GLY A 89 -17.47 35.04 -23.92
C GLY A 89 -16.72 35.88 -24.96
N THR A 90 -17.23 35.96 -26.19
CA THR A 90 -16.56 36.67 -27.29
C THR A 90 -16.70 38.19 -27.18
N GLY A 91 -15.56 38.90 -27.14
CA GLY A 91 -15.50 40.36 -26.99
C GLY A 91 -14.46 41.01 -27.91
N THR A 92 -14.82 41.25 -29.17
CA THR A 92 -13.92 41.86 -30.17
C THR A 92 -13.80 43.37 -29.98
N GLY A 93 -12.59 43.89 -29.75
CA GLY A 93 -12.33 45.34 -29.66
C GLY A 93 -10.88 45.68 -29.98
N ALA A 94 -10.63 46.33 -31.12
CA ALA A 94 -9.29 46.69 -31.57
C ALA A 94 -8.90 48.12 -31.14
N GLY A 95 -7.65 48.31 -30.72
CA GLY A 95 -7.06 49.62 -30.45
C GLY A 95 -5.54 49.56 -30.61
N ALA A 96 -5.01 50.28 -31.60
CA ALA A 96 -3.58 50.29 -31.91
C ALA A 96 -2.87 51.47 -31.23
N GLY A 97 -1.69 51.21 -30.66
CA GLY A 97 -0.75 52.20 -30.14
C GLY A 97 0.66 51.64 -30.22
N ALA A 98 1.63 52.43 -30.68
CA ALA A 98 2.97 51.97 -31.03
C ALA A 98 4.07 52.79 -30.32
N SER A 99 5.32 52.33 -30.48
CA SER A 99 6.57 52.80 -29.85
C SER A 99 6.76 52.43 -28.36
N GLY A 100 7.97 52.09 -27.90
CA GLY A 100 9.19 51.82 -28.68
C GLY A 100 10.50 52.14 -27.95
N ALA A 101 11.14 51.13 -27.35
CA ALA A 101 12.49 51.12 -26.78
C ALA A 101 12.78 49.69 -26.29
N HIS A 102 14.02 49.20 -26.16
CA HIS A 102 15.31 49.51 -26.79
C HIS A 102 16.19 48.26 -26.59
N GLU A 103 16.98 47.82 -27.57
CA GLU A 103 17.84 46.64 -27.39
C GLU A 103 19.05 46.94 -26.51
N SER A 104 19.36 46.05 -25.57
CA SER A 104 20.67 45.95 -24.92
C SER A 104 20.83 44.58 -24.29
N GLY A 105 21.58 43.69 -24.95
CA GLY A 105 22.01 42.43 -24.36
C GLY A 105 23.34 42.58 -23.62
N THR A 106 23.49 41.82 -22.54
CA THR A 106 24.74 41.45 -21.86
C THR A 106 24.47 40.05 -21.30
N ASP A 107 24.98 39.00 -21.96
CA ASP A 107 26.34 38.46 -21.79
C ASP A 107 26.42 37.54 -20.56
N GLU A 108 26.73 36.28 -20.82
CA GLU A 108 26.69 35.21 -19.81
C GLU A 108 28.00 35.12 -19.01
N SER A 109 27.88 34.71 -17.75
CA SER A 109 28.98 34.26 -16.90
C SER A 109 28.42 33.25 -15.89
N GLY A 110 28.88 32.01 -15.79
CA GLY A 110 30.06 31.40 -16.39
C GLY A 110 31.17 31.18 -15.37
N THR A 111 30.90 30.33 -14.38
CA THR A 111 31.87 29.90 -13.36
C THR A 111 31.73 28.41 -13.09
N ASP A 112 32.48 27.60 -13.83
CA ASP A 112 32.90 26.27 -13.35
C ASP A 112 33.81 26.43 -12.12
N GLU A 113 33.71 25.52 -11.15
CA GLU A 113 34.76 25.16 -10.17
C GLU A 113 34.47 23.70 -9.72
N PRO A 114 35.47 22.95 -9.20
CA PRO A 114 35.72 21.60 -9.71
C PRO A 114 35.06 20.45 -8.93
N GLY A 115 34.80 19.36 -9.64
CA GLY A 115 34.40 18.09 -9.05
C GLY A 115 35.54 17.35 -8.36
N ALA A 116 35.22 16.68 -7.25
CA ALA A 116 36.08 15.68 -6.65
C ALA A 116 35.95 14.35 -7.41
N HIS A 117 37.05 13.81 -7.93
CA HIS A 117 37.10 12.38 -8.21
C HIS A 117 37.22 11.61 -6.89
N GLU A 118 36.51 10.49 -6.77
CA GLU A 118 36.79 9.46 -5.77
C GLU A 118 37.31 8.23 -6.53
N SER A 119 38.37 7.61 -6.02
CA SER A 119 39.19 6.67 -6.78
C SER A 119 38.59 5.27 -6.81
N GLY A 120 38.23 4.78 -8.00
CA GLY A 120 37.88 3.37 -8.18
C GLY A 120 39.06 2.45 -7.89
N THR A 121 38.88 1.49 -6.99
CA THR A 121 39.79 0.35 -6.82
C THR A 121 39.22 -0.87 -7.53
N ASP A 122 39.73 -1.16 -8.73
CA ASP A 122 39.64 -2.51 -9.29
C ASP A 122 40.28 -3.51 -8.31
N GLU A 123 39.56 -4.57 -7.96
CA GLU A 123 40.17 -5.79 -7.43
C GLU A 123 39.75 -7.01 -8.25
N ALA A 124 40.73 -7.89 -8.51
CA ALA A 124 40.71 -8.70 -9.72
C ALA A 124 40.35 -10.16 -9.49
N ARG A 125 39.32 -10.61 -10.22
CA ARG A 125 39.24 -11.91 -10.93
C ARG A 125 40.02 -13.07 -10.30
N THR A 126 39.30 -13.99 -9.67
CA THR A 126 39.58 -15.43 -9.81
C THR A 126 38.35 -16.17 -10.31
N ALA A 127 38.36 -16.52 -11.60
CA ALA A 127 37.54 -17.63 -12.08
C ALA A 127 38.40 -18.90 -12.02
N ASP A 128 37.84 -19.99 -11.51
CA ASP A 128 38.31 -21.33 -11.87
C ASP A 128 37.24 -22.00 -12.73
N ALA A 129 37.69 -22.80 -13.70
CA ALA A 129 36.83 -23.50 -14.63
C ALA A 129 37.21 -24.98 -14.66
N SER A 130 36.35 -25.81 -14.07
CA SER A 130 36.40 -27.27 -14.20
C SER A 130 35.22 -27.75 -15.04
N ALA A 131 35.53 -28.49 -16.11
CA ALA A 131 34.58 -28.84 -17.19
C ALA A 131 34.71 -30.31 -17.63
N VAL A 132 33.85 -30.71 -18.57
CA VAL A 132 33.83 -32.00 -19.30
C VAL A 132 33.25 -33.19 -18.51
N GLY A 133 32.23 -33.86 -19.09
CA GLY A 133 31.62 -35.05 -18.48
C GLY A 133 30.57 -35.83 -19.28
N THR A 134 30.42 -35.67 -20.60
CA THR A 134 29.29 -36.25 -21.37
C THR A 134 29.70 -37.28 -22.45
N PRO A 135 29.22 -38.53 -22.34
CA PRO A 135 28.82 -39.40 -23.45
C PRO A 135 27.31 -39.73 -23.36
N VAL A 136 26.46 -39.63 -24.39
CA VAL A 136 26.47 -40.20 -25.77
C VAL A 136 26.13 -41.70 -25.83
N GLY A 137 24.98 -42.00 -26.46
CA GLY A 137 24.52 -43.35 -26.86
C GLY A 137 23.37 -43.92 -25.99
N SER A 138 22.32 -44.55 -26.52
CA SER A 138 21.90 -44.77 -27.93
C SER A 138 20.38 -45.04 -28.02
N GLY A 139 19.77 -44.78 -29.19
CA GLY A 139 18.44 -45.30 -29.55
C GLY A 139 18.45 -46.80 -29.95
N PRO A 140 17.33 -47.41 -30.41
CA PRO A 140 16.60 -46.92 -31.58
C PRO A 140 15.04 -47.08 -31.61
N SER A 141 14.45 -46.53 -32.68
CA SER A 141 13.22 -46.84 -33.47
C SER A 141 12.21 -47.94 -33.04
N GLU A 142 10.89 -47.90 -33.35
CA GLU A 142 10.01 -46.96 -34.09
C GLU A 142 8.60 -46.91 -33.39
N ALA A 143 7.36 -46.74 -33.92
CA ALA A 143 6.83 -46.80 -35.29
C ALA A 143 5.59 -45.92 -35.64
N THR A 144 5.60 -45.39 -36.87
CA THR A 144 4.50 -45.22 -37.86
C THR A 144 3.12 -45.85 -37.50
N ARG A 145 1.94 -45.18 -37.63
CA ARG A 145 1.30 -44.86 -38.94
C ARG A 145 0.05 -43.92 -38.95
N ARG A 146 0.16 -42.77 -39.64
CA ARG A 146 -0.76 -42.06 -40.61
C ARG A 146 -2.31 -42.04 -40.48
N GLY A 147 -2.89 -40.85 -40.75
CA GLY A 147 -4.19 -40.59 -41.42
C GLY A 147 -4.76 -39.18 -41.11
N ARG A 148 -4.85 -38.13 -41.97
CA ARG A 148 -5.15 -37.94 -43.42
C ARG A 148 -6.67 -38.05 -43.73
N GLU A 149 -7.42 -37.13 -44.37
CA GLU A 149 -7.35 -35.76 -45.00
C GLU A 149 -8.84 -35.26 -45.16
N ALA A 150 -9.30 -34.05 -45.57
CA ALA A 150 -8.87 -32.68 -45.96
C ALA A 150 -10.15 -31.76 -45.83
N GLY A 151 -10.34 -30.50 -46.30
CA GLY A 151 -9.56 -29.46 -47.02
C GLY A 151 -10.47 -28.42 -47.73
N ALA A 152 -9.94 -27.23 -48.09
CA ALA A 152 -10.55 -26.10 -48.86
C ALA A 152 -11.71 -25.28 -48.20
N GLY A 153 -11.95 -24.00 -48.53
CA GLY A 153 -11.17 -23.04 -49.35
C GLY A 153 -11.83 -21.66 -49.64
N THR A 154 -11.00 -20.60 -49.70
CA THR A 154 -11.13 -19.30 -50.44
C THR A 154 -12.35 -18.34 -50.29
N VAL A 155 -12.17 -17.33 -49.42
CA VAL A 155 -12.31 -15.85 -49.59
C VAL A 155 -13.16 -15.25 -50.74
N SER A 156 -14.06 -14.29 -50.39
CA SER A 156 -14.26 -12.96 -51.04
C SER A 156 -15.15 -12.02 -50.18
N ASP A 157 -14.98 -10.70 -50.33
CA ASP A 157 -15.61 -9.57 -49.60
C ASP A 157 -16.65 -8.84 -50.53
N PRO A 158 -17.42 -7.76 -50.18
CA PRO A 158 -17.36 -6.88 -49.00
C PRO A 158 -18.71 -6.38 -48.36
N GLU A 159 -18.58 -5.52 -47.34
CA GLU A 159 -19.55 -4.55 -46.76
C GLU A 159 -20.95 -5.01 -46.24
N ASP A 160 -21.14 -4.98 -44.91
CA ASP A 160 -22.19 -4.16 -44.27
C ASP A 160 -21.87 -3.86 -42.78
N THR A 161 -22.15 -2.63 -42.36
CA THR A 161 -22.12 -2.11 -41.00
C THR A 161 -23.09 -2.78 -40.02
N ARG A 162 -22.54 -3.37 -38.94
CA ARG A 162 -23.10 -3.31 -37.56
C ARG A 162 -22.13 -3.90 -36.53
N ILE A 163 -21.95 -3.21 -35.40
CA ILE A 163 -21.22 -3.71 -34.22
C ILE A 163 -22.12 -4.64 -33.40
N PRO A 164 -21.74 -5.92 -33.15
CA PRO A 164 -22.49 -6.83 -32.28
C PRO A 164 -21.61 -7.30 -31.12
N GLY A 165 -21.61 -6.57 -29.99
CA GLY A 165 -20.60 -6.81 -28.93
C GLY A 165 -20.99 -6.56 -27.47
N GLN A 166 -21.97 -5.70 -27.15
CA GLN A 166 -22.43 -5.57 -25.76
C GLN A 166 -23.26 -6.80 -25.36
N GLN A 167 -22.63 -7.73 -24.65
CA GLN A 167 -23.32 -8.72 -23.84
C GLN A 167 -23.21 -8.32 -22.38
N ASP A 168 -24.33 -7.86 -21.80
CA ASP A 168 -24.39 -7.56 -20.37
C ASP A 168 -24.03 -8.80 -19.56
N ALA A 169 -22.93 -8.73 -18.81
CA ALA A 169 -22.54 -9.75 -17.84
C ALA A 169 -23.48 -9.73 -16.64
N ARG A 170 -24.72 -10.22 -16.83
CA ARG A 170 -25.76 -10.26 -15.80
C ARG A 170 -25.32 -11.17 -14.66
N ILE A 171 -24.81 -10.56 -13.60
CA ILE A 171 -24.42 -11.24 -12.35
C ILE A 171 -25.58 -12.12 -11.89
N THR A 172 -25.43 -13.42 -12.04
CA THR A 172 -26.49 -14.39 -11.76
C THR A 172 -26.41 -14.79 -10.29
N PRO A 173 -27.38 -14.41 -9.44
CA PRO A 173 -27.30 -14.71 -8.01
C PRO A 173 -27.40 -16.22 -7.78
N LEU A 174 -26.43 -16.76 -7.03
CA LEU A 174 -26.39 -18.19 -6.70
C LEU A 174 -27.65 -18.61 -5.92
N ARG A 175 -28.55 -19.30 -6.63
CA ARG A 175 -29.87 -19.70 -6.13
C ARG A 175 -29.75 -20.81 -5.07
N ARG A 176 -29.46 -20.41 -3.83
CA ARG A 176 -29.28 -21.29 -2.66
C ARG A 176 -30.39 -22.33 -2.58
N SER A 177 -30.04 -23.61 -2.79
CA SER A 177 -31.01 -24.69 -2.91
C SER A 177 -31.79 -24.88 -1.61
N ARG A 178 -33.11 -24.99 -1.73
CA ARG A 178 -34.03 -25.25 -0.62
C ARG A 178 -34.60 -26.66 -0.75
N PHE A 179 -33.81 -27.65 -0.35
CA PHE A 179 -34.33 -28.99 -0.13
C PHE A 179 -35.14 -29.03 1.17
N GLY A 180 -36.43 -29.34 1.06
CA GLY A 180 -37.28 -29.61 2.21
C GLY A 180 -37.16 -31.06 2.67
N GLY A 181 -36.95 -31.27 3.96
CA GLY A 181 -37.04 -32.58 4.62
C GLY A 181 -37.98 -32.46 5.82
N GLY A 182 -39.03 -33.27 5.86
CA GLY A 182 -40.07 -33.19 6.88
C GLY A 182 -39.81 -34.08 8.09
N LEU A 183 -39.87 -33.47 9.28
CA LEU A 183 -40.31 -34.02 10.57
C LEU A 183 -40.05 -35.53 10.87
N LEU A 184 -39.17 -35.78 11.84
CA LEU A 184 -39.41 -36.79 12.88
C LEU A 184 -39.19 -36.18 14.26
N LEU A 185 -40.01 -36.60 15.24
CA LEU A 185 -40.07 -36.05 16.60
C LEU A 185 -39.57 -37.13 17.58
N GLY A 186 -38.60 -36.79 18.45
CA GLY A 186 -37.96 -37.76 19.36
C GLY A 186 -37.52 -37.12 20.69
N VAL A 187 -38.33 -37.31 21.73
CA VAL A 187 -38.23 -36.67 23.05
C VAL A 187 -37.04 -37.17 23.89
N ALA A 188 -36.24 -36.26 24.48
CA ALA A 188 -35.75 -36.38 25.88
C ALA A 188 -35.04 -35.11 26.43
N ALA A 189 -35.73 -34.40 27.34
CA ALA A 189 -35.26 -33.70 28.55
C ALA A 189 -34.01 -32.75 28.62
N ALA A 190 -34.16 -31.73 29.48
CA ALA A 190 -33.12 -30.96 30.19
C ALA A 190 -32.16 -30.07 29.36
N GLY A 191 -32.57 -28.82 29.09
CA GLY A 191 -31.74 -27.79 28.47
C GLY A 191 -32.43 -26.43 28.34
N LEU A 192 -33.03 -25.91 29.42
CA LEU A 192 -33.77 -24.64 29.40
C LEU A 192 -32.84 -23.45 29.71
N VAL A 193 -32.98 -22.35 28.94
CA VAL A 193 -32.33 -21.04 29.13
C VAL A 193 -30.80 -21.00 28.99
N ILE A 194 -30.31 -20.83 27.76
CA ILE A 194 -29.73 -19.57 27.24
C ILE A 194 -29.73 -19.72 25.71
N GLY A 195 -30.55 -18.92 25.04
CA GLY A 195 -30.80 -19.06 23.59
C GLY A 195 -31.77 -18.02 23.04
N ALA A 196 -31.91 -16.89 23.73
CA ALA A 196 -32.55 -15.69 23.20
C ALA A 196 -31.48 -14.87 22.47
N VAL A 197 -31.87 -14.20 21.39
CA VAL A 197 -30.96 -13.35 20.60
C VAL A 197 -30.44 -12.21 21.47
N GLY A 198 -29.17 -12.33 21.85
CA GLY A 198 -28.38 -11.23 22.35
C GLY A 198 -27.13 -11.17 21.49
N ASP A 199 -27.06 -10.17 20.61
CA ASP A 199 -25.77 -9.63 20.22
C ASP A 199 -25.11 -9.15 21.51
N PHE A 200 -24.17 -9.96 22.02
CA PHE A 200 -23.45 -9.65 23.24
C PHE A 200 -22.41 -8.59 22.89
N HIS A 201 -22.92 -7.37 22.70
CA HIS A 201 -22.18 -6.12 22.83
C HIS A 201 -21.63 -6.05 24.26
N LEU A 202 -20.59 -6.84 24.52
CA LEU A 202 -19.45 -6.31 25.23
C LEU A 202 -19.12 -5.00 24.50
N PRO A 203 -19.25 -3.82 25.13
CA PRO A 203 -18.42 -2.72 24.67
C PRO A 203 -17.00 -3.26 24.70
N ARG A 204 -16.31 -3.21 23.55
CA ARG A 204 -14.85 -3.15 23.64
C ARG A 204 -14.61 -1.96 24.55
N ALA A 205 -13.88 -2.17 25.64
CA ALA A 205 -13.38 -1.04 26.39
C ALA A 205 -12.37 -0.40 25.44
N ASP A 206 -12.81 0.65 24.74
CA ASP A 206 -11.96 1.46 23.90
C ASP A 206 -10.91 2.04 24.86
N THR A 207 -9.74 1.39 24.89
CA THR A 207 -8.62 1.80 25.72
C THR A 207 -8.27 3.21 25.24
N PRO A 208 -8.42 4.24 26.10
CA PRO A 208 -8.10 5.59 25.68
C PRO A 208 -6.64 5.61 25.23
N PRO A 209 -6.28 6.42 24.21
CA PRO A 209 -4.90 6.53 23.77
C PRO A 209 -4.01 6.87 24.98
N PRO A 210 -2.81 6.27 25.07
CA PRO A 210 -1.90 6.55 26.17
C PRO A 210 -1.63 8.06 26.27
N VAL A 211 -1.44 8.55 27.49
CA VAL A 211 -1.19 9.97 27.77
C VAL A 211 0.21 10.11 28.33
N GLY A 212 1.01 11.00 27.73
CA GLY A 212 2.38 11.26 28.13
C GLY A 212 2.89 12.59 27.58
N GLY A 213 4.21 12.78 27.60
CA GLY A 213 4.86 13.92 26.96
C GLY A 213 5.09 13.72 25.45
N PRO A 214 5.71 14.70 24.78
CA PRO A 214 6.16 14.58 23.39
C PRO A 214 6.86 13.24 23.11
N GLY A 215 6.57 12.62 21.97
CA GLY A 215 7.17 11.33 21.59
C GLY A 215 6.64 10.09 22.31
N THR A 216 5.68 10.20 23.24
CA THR A 216 5.10 9.02 23.90
C THR A 216 4.36 8.14 22.87
N LEU A 217 4.81 6.88 22.69
CA LEU A 217 4.25 5.95 21.72
C LEU A 217 2.73 5.79 21.87
N GLY A 218 2.00 5.99 20.77
CA GLY A 218 0.53 5.94 20.69
C GLY A 218 -0.20 7.13 21.33
N ALA A 219 0.50 8.11 21.89
CA ALA A 219 -0.13 9.29 22.47
C ALA A 219 -0.44 10.34 21.39
N VAL A 220 -1.57 11.03 21.54
CA VAL A 220 -1.96 12.13 20.67
C VAL A 220 -1.33 13.42 21.19
N GLU A 221 -0.32 13.91 20.46
CA GLU A 221 0.40 15.15 20.75
C GLU A 221 -0.17 16.28 19.88
N ALA A 222 -0.90 17.22 20.47
CA ALA A 222 -1.46 18.36 19.74
C ALA A 222 -0.36 19.28 19.21
N VAL A 223 -0.44 19.64 17.92
CA VAL A 223 0.49 20.57 17.27
C VAL A 223 -0.26 21.81 16.79
N ASN A 224 0.42 22.97 16.82
CA ASN A 224 -0.18 24.25 16.50
C ASN A 224 0.37 24.76 15.17
N PHE A 225 -0.40 24.58 14.09
CA PHE A 225 -0.09 25.14 12.77
C PHE A 225 -0.07 26.67 12.80
N GLN A 226 0.70 27.26 11.89
CA GLN A 226 0.91 28.69 11.72
C GLN A 226 1.16 29.00 10.22
N GLY A 227 0.78 30.21 9.80
CA GLY A 227 1.02 30.72 8.45
C GLY A 227 -0.16 30.56 7.48
N GLU A 228 -1.28 30.04 7.97
CA GLU A 228 -2.46 29.67 7.20
C GLU A 228 -3.01 30.83 6.33
N PRO A 229 -3.42 30.57 5.08
CA PRO A 229 -4.10 31.56 4.26
C PRO A 229 -5.40 32.07 4.91
N SER A 230 -5.75 33.33 4.65
CA SER A 230 -6.95 33.94 5.24
C SER A 230 -8.24 33.22 4.82
N GLY A 231 -8.87 32.54 5.79
CA GLY A 231 -10.07 31.72 5.57
C GLY A 231 -9.84 30.21 5.60
N VAL A 232 -8.59 29.77 5.80
CA VAL A 232 -8.22 28.38 6.09
C VAL A 232 -8.14 28.20 7.62
N GLU A 233 -8.64 27.07 8.13
CA GLU A 233 -8.51 26.67 9.54
C GLU A 233 -7.94 25.23 9.60
N ILE A 234 -6.94 25.00 10.45
CA ILE A 234 -6.19 23.73 10.55
C ILE A 234 -6.04 23.34 12.03
N ASP A 235 -6.72 22.27 12.43
CA ASP A 235 -6.46 21.57 13.70
C ASP A 235 -5.53 20.37 13.42
N GLY A 236 -4.50 20.20 14.26
CA GLY A 236 -3.44 19.22 14.05
C GLY A 236 -3.03 18.45 15.30
N SER A 237 -2.62 17.20 15.12
CA SER A 237 -1.93 16.41 16.14
C SER A 237 -0.99 15.40 15.48
N VAL A 238 0.04 14.97 16.20
CA VAL A 238 0.87 13.81 15.79
C VAL A 238 0.72 12.64 16.76
N VAL A 239 1.02 11.44 16.27
CA VAL A 239 1.12 10.21 17.07
C VAL A 239 2.45 9.53 16.78
N ALA A 240 3.22 9.27 17.83
CA ALA A 240 4.47 8.53 17.74
C ALA A 240 4.20 7.03 17.56
N HIS A 241 4.75 6.44 16.51
CA HIS A 241 4.69 4.99 16.26
C HIS A 241 6.10 4.39 16.18
N THR A 242 6.23 3.08 16.36
CA THR A 242 7.51 2.35 16.27
C THR A 242 8.00 2.16 14.82
N TRP A 243 7.42 2.87 13.86
CA TRP A 243 7.63 2.72 12.42
C TRP A 243 7.52 4.05 11.65
N GLY A 244 7.31 5.17 12.35
CA GLY A 244 7.09 6.49 11.75
C GLY A 244 6.34 7.45 12.67
N THR A 245 5.98 8.61 12.13
CA THR A 245 5.18 9.64 12.79
C THR A 245 3.90 9.85 12.01
N GLU A 246 2.76 9.61 12.64
CA GLU A 246 1.44 9.87 12.05
C GLU A 246 1.06 11.33 12.33
N THR A 247 0.57 12.05 11.32
CA THR A 247 -0.09 13.34 11.48
C THR A 247 -1.59 13.15 11.25
N LEU A 248 -2.38 13.58 12.23
CA LEU A 248 -3.83 13.68 12.19
C LEU A 248 -4.20 15.14 11.92
N LEU A 249 -4.99 15.40 10.88
CA LEU A 249 -5.38 16.74 10.46
C LEU A 249 -6.90 16.84 10.28
N THR A 250 -7.46 17.94 10.78
CA THR A 250 -8.80 18.43 10.43
C THR A 250 -8.64 19.81 9.78
N VAL A 251 -9.05 19.95 8.53
CA VAL A 251 -8.79 21.16 7.71
C VAL A 251 -10.05 21.67 7.03
N THR A 252 -10.24 22.99 7.04
CA THR A 252 -11.30 23.67 6.27
C THR A 252 -10.75 24.83 5.45
N GLY A 253 -11.49 25.24 4.41
CA GLY A 253 -11.20 26.47 3.65
C GLY A 253 -10.17 26.36 2.52
N LEU A 254 -9.50 25.21 2.35
CA LEU A 254 -8.55 25.01 1.24
C LEU A 254 -9.26 24.88 -0.14
N PRO A 255 -8.76 25.56 -1.19
CA PRO A 255 -9.28 25.48 -2.55
C PRO A 255 -9.61 24.08 -3.08
N SER A 256 -10.86 23.89 -3.51
CA SER A 256 -11.33 22.63 -4.09
C SER A 256 -10.60 22.24 -5.36
N GLY A 257 -10.04 21.03 -5.40
CA GLY A 257 -9.37 20.47 -6.57
C GLY A 257 -7.87 20.79 -6.67
N GLU A 258 -7.30 21.57 -5.74
CA GLU A 258 -5.85 21.69 -5.57
C GLU A 258 -5.30 20.51 -4.75
N PHE A 259 -4.10 20.04 -5.08
CA PHE A 259 -3.39 19.02 -4.32
C PHE A 259 -2.47 19.66 -3.27
N TYR A 260 -2.46 19.05 -2.08
CA TYR A 260 -1.57 19.41 -0.99
C TYR A 260 -0.79 18.18 -0.52
N SER A 261 0.49 18.36 -0.22
CA SER A 261 1.32 17.36 0.46
C SER A 261 1.47 17.70 1.93
N VAL A 262 1.68 16.65 2.74
CA VAL A 262 2.12 16.76 4.13
C VAL A 262 3.52 16.18 4.22
N VAL A 263 4.46 16.94 4.76
CA VAL A 263 5.84 16.53 5.00
C VAL A 263 6.18 16.74 6.48
N VAL A 264 7.19 16.02 6.97
CA VAL A 264 7.84 16.33 8.25
C VAL A 264 9.31 16.59 8.00
N ASP A 265 9.89 17.52 8.74
CA ASP A 265 11.32 17.82 8.68
C ASP A 265 12.02 17.14 9.87
N ASP A 266 13.08 16.38 9.62
CA ASP A 266 13.87 15.73 10.67
C ASP A 266 14.89 16.68 11.32
N GLU A 267 15.73 16.19 12.24
CA GLU A 267 16.77 17.01 12.89
C GLU A 267 18.02 17.28 12.02
N ALA A 268 18.15 16.63 10.86
CA ALA A 268 19.13 16.95 9.83
C ALA A 268 18.61 18.04 8.85
N GLY A 269 17.29 18.23 8.79
CA GLY A 269 16.60 19.10 7.84
C GLY A 269 16.24 18.39 6.52
N GLU A 270 16.08 17.06 6.54
CA GLU A 270 15.55 16.29 5.41
C GLU A 270 14.02 16.22 5.43
N GLU A 271 13.39 16.45 4.28
CA GLU A 271 11.94 16.47 4.12
C GLU A 271 11.38 15.05 3.88
N VAL A 272 10.71 14.48 4.88
CA VAL A 272 10.13 13.14 4.80
C VAL A 272 8.62 13.23 4.51
N GLY A 273 8.21 12.75 3.34
CA GLY A 273 6.81 12.78 2.91
C GLY A 273 5.90 11.91 3.78
N SER A 274 4.83 12.50 4.32
CA SER A 274 3.78 11.80 5.08
C SER A 274 2.61 11.33 4.19
N GLY A 275 2.30 12.07 3.14
CA GLY A 275 1.17 11.78 2.25
C GLY A 275 0.68 13.01 1.48
N THR A 276 -0.47 12.87 0.82
CA THR A 276 -1.13 13.94 0.06
C THR A 276 -2.64 13.89 0.23
N PHE A 277 -3.30 15.03 0.11
CA PHE A 277 -4.77 15.15 0.07
C PHE A 277 -5.21 16.21 -0.94
N LEU A 278 -6.52 16.28 -1.21
CA LEU A 278 -7.15 17.24 -2.12
C LEU A 278 -7.94 18.28 -1.32
N GLY A 279 -7.83 19.56 -1.69
CA GLY A 279 -8.67 20.62 -1.12
C GLY A 279 -10.16 20.45 -1.42
N SER A 280 -11.03 21.05 -0.61
CA SER A 280 -12.45 20.74 -0.55
C SER A 280 -13.27 21.84 0.14
N GLU A 281 -14.50 22.09 -0.36
CA GLU A 281 -15.50 22.98 0.29
C GLU A 281 -16.04 22.40 1.61
N VAL A 282 -15.81 21.12 1.87
CA VAL A 282 -16.21 20.38 3.07
C VAL A 282 -14.97 19.97 3.86
N GLU A 283 -15.08 20.03 5.20
CA GLU A 283 -14.07 19.61 6.18
C GLU A 283 -13.34 18.31 5.79
N ILE A 284 -12.02 18.42 5.69
CA ILE A 284 -11.10 17.33 5.37
C ILE A 284 -10.62 16.76 6.70
N ASN A 285 -10.87 15.47 6.95
CA ASN A 285 -10.28 14.74 8.06
C ASN A 285 -9.37 13.66 7.49
N CYS A 286 -8.06 13.74 7.74
CA CYS A 286 -7.09 12.79 7.23
C CYS A 286 -6.05 12.37 8.28
N ALA A 287 -5.52 11.15 8.07
CA ALA A 287 -4.38 10.61 8.78
C ALA A 287 -3.33 10.23 7.74
N VAL A 288 -2.11 10.72 7.90
CA VAL A 288 -0.97 10.55 6.99
C VAL A 288 0.27 10.22 7.83
N ASN A 289 1.27 9.52 7.28
CA ASN A 289 2.38 9.03 8.11
C ASN A 289 3.71 9.05 7.36
N ALA A 290 4.70 9.71 7.96
CA ALA A 290 6.08 9.73 7.48
C ALA A 290 6.92 8.65 8.17
N ALA A 291 7.80 8.00 7.40
CA ALA A 291 8.76 7.00 7.89
C ALA A 291 9.96 7.62 8.64
N ALA A 292 9.71 8.66 9.45
CA ALA A 292 10.66 9.30 10.37
C ALA A 292 10.16 9.14 11.81
N LEU A 293 11.04 8.82 12.75
CA LEU A 293 10.64 8.62 14.14
C LEU A 293 10.33 9.96 14.82
N ARG A 294 9.35 9.97 15.73
CA ARG A 294 8.92 11.21 16.39
C ARG A 294 10.04 11.87 17.21
N GLU A 295 11.06 11.12 17.61
CA GLU A 295 12.28 11.61 18.26
C GLU A 295 13.13 12.51 17.32
N GLU A 296 13.11 12.21 16.02
CA GLU A 296 13.88 12.87 14.95
C GLU A 296 13.12 14.07 14.36
N VAL A 297 11.78 13.99 14.30
CA VAL A 297 10.89 15.01 13.70
C VAL A 297 10.88 16.35 14.47
N THR A 298 11.11 17.45 13.75
CA THR A 298 11.19 18.82 14.27
C THR A 298 10.04 19.74 13.81
N SER A 299 9.51 19.57 12.60
CA SER A 299 8.30 20.25 12.11
C SER A 299 7.39 19.33 11.28
N VAL A 300 6.12 19.70 11.17
CA VAL A 300 5.19 19.24 10.12
C VAL A 300 4.86 20.43 9.22
N GLU A 301 4.88 20.25 7.91
CA GLU A 301 4.41 21.25 6.95
C GLU A 301 3.34 20.71 6.02
N ILE A 302 2.41 21.60 5.66
CA ILE A 302 1.42 21.40 4.60
C ILE A 302 1.84 22.29 3.44
N ARG A 303 2.05 21.70 2.26
CA ARG A 303 2.56 22.40 1.07
C ARG A 303 1.62 22.25 -0.13
N ALA A 304 1.54 23.26 -0.97
CA ALA A 304 0.76 23.24 -2.21
C ALA A 304 1.47 22.47 -3.34
N GLU A 305 0.77 22.18 -4.45
CA GLU A 305 1.36 21.56 -5.67
C GLU A 305 2.55 22.35 -6.25
N SER A 306 2.67 23.64 -5.96
CA SER A 306 3.83 24.48 -6.32
C SER A 306 5.10 24.22 -5.47
N GLY A 307 4.96 23.53 -4.33
CA GLY A 307 5.98 23.41 -3.29
C GLY A 307 5.94 24.52 -2.22
N ASP A 308 5.08 25.54 -2.38
CA ASP A 308 4.95 26.62 -1.39
C ASP A 308 4.36 26.10 -0.07
N VAL A 309 4.91 26.53 1.07
CA VAL A 309 4.40 26.22 2.41
C VAL A 309 3.09 26.97 2.66
N VAL A 310 2.02 26.22 2.89
CA VAL A 310 0.68 26.73 3.20
C VAL A 310 0.51 26.93 4.70
N ALA A 311 1.05 26.01 5.50
CA ALA A 311 1.12 26.11 6.96
C ALA A 311 2.23 25.21 7.50
N SER A 312 2.82 25.61 8.63
CA SER A 312 3.81 24.78 9.35
C SER A 312 3.55 24.75 10.86
N ALA A 313 3.88 23.61 11.48
CA ALA A 313 3.76 23.39 12.91
C ALA A 313 5.10 22.88 13.46
N ALA A 314 5.76 23.68 14.29
CA ALA A 314 6.98 23.26 14.99
C ALA A 314 6.64 22.34 16.16
N LEU A 315 7.37 21.22 16.29
CA LEU A 315 7.17 20.27 17.38
C LEU A 315 8.16 20.49 18.54
N PRO A 316 7.76 20.16 19.79
CA PRO A 316 8.69 19.98 20.89
C PRO A 316 9.73 18.91 20.58
N ARG A 317 10.98 19.10 21.01
CA ARG A 317 11.97 18.01 21.05
C ARG A 317 11.59 16.98 22.10
N VAL A 318 11.76 15.70 21.78
CA VAL A 318 11.60 14.59 22.74
C VAL A 318 12.82 14.56 23.67
N GLU A 319 12.61 14.36 24.97
CA GLU A 319 13.69 14.09 25.94
C GLU A 319 13.85 12.56 26.09
N GLY A 320 15.07 12.05 25.91
CA GLY A 320 15.46 10.63 26.05
C GLY A 320 16.29 10.34 27.30
#